data_AF-A0AAV2E912-F1
#
_entry.id   AF-A0AAV2E912-F1
#
_cell.length_a   1.000
_cell.length_b   1.000
_cell.length_c   1.000
_cell.angle_alpha   90.00
_cell.angle_beta   90.00
_cell.angle_gamma   90.00
#
_symmetry.space_group_name_H-M   'P 1'
#
loop_
_entity.id
_entity.type
_entity.pdbx_description
1 polymer ?
#
loop_
_entity_poly.entity_id
_entity_poly.type
_entity_poly.pdbx_seq_one_letter_code
_entity_poly.pdbx_strand_id
1 'polypeptide(L)'
;MKDIFERKLLPSLQVFSTEDRCEKIFGIIPDESARAEIRRRWQNSGRSSCSELDINLVLWEQLKYTLQSGSCKAQGLHRYIEEIVLSFTNPRLDMMASRQMDYLLMTPFCVHPITARVCVPIDPVHCDEFDPRTVPTLAKLLRELKLRDMDEEWEDYDFFSTSHGKYLSFFRSSFLEPLLKSCKEEMENAFTYALQEMSNSQPTPLDLFFFHLFWFREDYEARS
;
A
#
# COMPACT_ATOMS: atom_id res chain seq x y z
N MET A 1 -1.54 9.27 11.31
CA MET A 1 -0.92 8.07 11.93
C MET A 1 -1.27 7.91 13.40
N LYS A 2 -1.10 8.94 14.26
CA LYS A 2 -1.48 8.88 15.69
C LYS A 2 -2.93 8.43 15.91
N ASP A 3 -3.88 9.03 15.19
CA ASP A 3 -5.30 8.67 15.33
C ASP A 3 -5.65 7.24 14.91
N ILE A 4 -4.95 6.71 13.90
CA ILE A 4 -5.12 5.32 13.44
C ILE A 4 -4.52 4.36 14.47
N PHE A 5 -3.36 4.71 15.02
CA PHE A 5 -2.74 3.96 16.10
C PHE A 5 -3.67 3.86 17.30
N GLU A 6 -4.23 4.97 17.77
CA GLU A 6 -5.09 5.00 18.94
C GLU A 6 -6.43 4.31 18.70
N ARG A 7 -7.10 4.55 17.57
CA ARG A 7 -8.45 4.01 17.32
C ARG A 7 -8.47 2.58 16.81
N LYS A 8 -7.53 2.20 15.93
CA LYS A 8 -7.54 0.88 15.26
C LYS A 8 -6.48 -0.06 15.83
N LEU A 9 -5.24 0.40 16.02
CA LEU A 9 -4.12 -0.50 16.36
C LEU A 9 -4.01 -0.84 17.84
N LEU A 10 -4.18 0.13 18.75
CA LEU A 10 -4.10 -0.15 20.19
C LEU A 10 -5.09 -1.23 20.65
N PRO A 11 -6.38 -1.19 20.24
CA PRO A 11 -7.34 -2.23 20.61
C PRO A 11 -7.08 -3.57 19.94
N SER A 12 -6.75 -3.56 18.64
CA SER A 12 -6.57 -4.80 17.87
C SER A 12 -5.26 -5.52 18.21
N LEU A 13 -4.19 -4.76 18.44
CA LEU A 13 -2.90 -5.33 18.77
C LEU A 13 -2.79 -5.68 20.23
N GLN A 14 -3.59 -5.10 21.15
CA GLN A 14 -3.51 -5.37 22.60
C GLN A 14 -2.11 -5.08 23.20
N VAL A 15 -1.48 -4.00 22.75
CA VAL A 15 -0.04 -3.71 22.93
C VAL A 15 0.42 -3.78 24.40
N PHE A 16 -0.43 -3.37 25.34
CA PHE A 16 -0.14 -3.30 26.77
C PHE A 16 -0.72 -4.46 27.59
N SER A 17 -1.18 -5.53 26.93
CA SER A 17 -1.92 -6.60 27.62
C SER A 17 -1.03 -7.65 28.30
N THR A 18 0.26 -7.69 27.99
CA THR A 18 1.24 -8.64 28.55
C THR A 18 2.55 -7.94 28.88
N GLU A 19 3.22 -8.36 29.96
CA GLU A 19 4.51 -7.79 30.40
C GLU A 19 5.56 -7.79 29.28
N ASP A 20 5.70 -8.88 28.53
CA ASP A 20 6.68 -8.99 27.42
C ASP A 20 6.51 -7.93 26.32
N ARG A 21 5.27 -7.47 26.10
CA ARG A 21 4.94 -6.48 25.06
C ARG A 21 5.14 -5.07 25.60
N CYS A 22 4.88 -4.86 26.89
CA CYS A 22 5.28 -3.66 27.61
C CYS A 22 6.80 -3.46 27.60
N GLU A 23 7.59 -4.52 27.79
CA GLU A 23 9.06 -4.44 27.72
C GLU A 23 9.58 -3.96 26.37
N LYS A 24 8.93 -4.33 25.26
CA LYS A 24 9.28 -3.81 23.92
C LYS A 24 9.13 -2.29 23.82
N ILE A 25 8.12 -1.72 24.47
CA ILE A 25 7.92 -0.27 24.51
C ILE A 25 8.96 0.39 25.42
N PHE A 26 9.25 -0.22 26.57
CA PHE A 26 10.31 0.28 27.44
C PHE A 26 11.67 0.25 26.75
N GLY A 27 11.94 -0.71 25.87
CA GLY A 27 13.15 -0.73 25.04
C GLY A 27 13.32 0.49 24.12
N ILE A 28 12.24 1.23 23.82
CA ILE A 28 12.28 2.45 23.00
C ILE A 28 12.63 3.68 23.85
N ILE A 29 12.27 3.67 25.14
CA ILE A 29 12.49 4.81 26.05
C ILE A 29 13.83 4.62 26.77
N PRO A 30 14.88 5.43 26.50
CA PRO A 30 16.19 5.21 27.11
C PRO A 30 16.24 5.59 28.60
N ASP A 31 15.36 6.46 29.08
CA ASP A 31 15.40 6.97 30.45
C ASP A 31 14.84 5.96 31.47
N GLU A 32 15.67 5.52 32.41
CA GLU A 32 15.31 4.51 33.42
C GLU A 32 14.33 5.08 34.47
N SER A 33 14.46 6.36 34.82
CA SER A 33 13.58 7.02 35.79
C SER A 33 12.14 7.10 35.26
N ALA A 34 11.98 7.49 33.99
CA ALA A 34 10.70 7.52 33.31
C ALA A 34 10.09 6.12 33.18
N ARG A 35 10.90 5.11 32.83
CA ARG A 35 10.46 3.70 32.78
C ARG A 35 9.94 3.21 34.14
N ALA A 36 10.67 3.49 35.22
CA ALA A 36 10.26 3.14 36.57
C ALA A 36 8.95 3.83 36.99
N GLU A 37 8.78 5.12 36.69
CA GLU A 37 7.55 5.87 36.99
C GLU A 37 6.35 5.35 36.20
N ILE A 38 6.52 5.04 34.91
CA ILE A 38 5.46 4.45 34.07
C ILE A 38 5.06 3.08 34.63
N ARG A 39 6.02 2.20 34.94
CA ARG A 39 5.75 0.88 35.52
C ARG A 39 4.98 0.99 36.84
N ARG A 40 5.39 1.91 37.72
CA ARG A 40 4.70 2.19 38.99
C ARG A 40 3.26 2.62 38.75
N ARG A 41 2.98 3.48 37.77
CA ARG A 41 1.62 3.92 37.43
C ARG A 41 0.76 2.80 36.86
N TRP A 42 1.32 1.98 35.98
CA TRP A 42 0.61 0.85 35.38
C TRP A 42 0.22 -0.21 36.43
N GLN A 43 1.11 -0.54 37.37
CA GLN A 43 0.81 -1.46 38.48
C GLN A 43 -0.31 -0.95 39.40
N ASN A 44 -0.35 0.36 39.66
CA ASN A 44 -1.41 0.97 40.46
C ASN A 44 -2.76 1.04 39.71
N SER A 45 -2.72 1.06 38.38
CA SER A 45 -3.91 1.15 37.54
C SER A 45 -4.65 -0.18 37.42
N GLY A 46 -3.97 -1.31 37.54
CA GLY A 46 -4.60 -2.64 37.61
C GLY A 46 -5.49 -2.86 38.85
N ARG A 47 -5.46 -1.95 39.83
CA ARG A 47 -6.32 -1.97 41.03
C ARG A 47 -7.56 -1.10 40.91
N SER A 48 -7.64 -0.27 39.87
CA SER A 48 -8.77 0.63 39.63
C SER A 48 -9.84 -0.13 38.86
N SER A 49 -10.97 -0.42 39.53
CA SER A 49 -12.20 -0.89 38.91
C SER A 49 -12.75 0.20 37.96
N CYS A 50 -12.20 0.30 36.74
CA CYS A 50 -12.66 1.27 35.75
C CYS A 50 -13.43 0.55 34.63
N SER A 51 -14.66 1.01 34.47
CA SER A 51 -15.69 0.64 33.51
C SER A 51 -15.21 0.64 32.06
N GLU A 52 -15.70 -0.32 31.26
CA GLU A 52 -15.95 -0.32 29.79
C GLU A 52 -14.87 0.17 28.80
N LEU A 53 -13.84 0.91 29.21
CA LEU A 53 -12.77 1.41 28.36
C LEU A 53 -11.65 0.37 28.24
N ASP A 54 -11.10 0.28 27.03
CA ASP A 54 -9.95 -0.57 26.74
C ASP A 54 -8.75 -0.16 27.60
N ILE A 55 -8.27 -1.12 28.41
CA ILE A 55 -7.11 -0.98 29.29
C ILE A 55 -5.89 -0.46 28.52
N ASN A 56 -5.74 -0.82 27.24
CA ASN A 56 -4.65 -0.36 26.39
C ASN A 56 -4.69 1.16 26.15
N LEU A 57 -5.88 1.74 25.99
CA LEU A 57 -6.04 3.20 25.82
C LEU A 57 -5.69 3.93 27.11
N VAL A 58 -6.13 3.41 28.26
CA VAL A 58 -5.82 4.00 29.57
C VAL A 58 -4.32 4.01 29.83
N LEU A 59 -3.65 2.87 29.59
CA LEU A 59 -2.20 2.76 29.79
C LEU A 59 -1.42 3.64 28.81
N TRP A 60 -1.91 3.80 27.58
CA TRP A 60 -1.35 4.72 26.60
C TRP A 60 -1.46 6.19 27.03
N GLU A 61 -2.63 6.63 27.50
CA GLU A 61 -2.81 8.01 28.00
C GLU A 61 -1.88 8.30 29.19
N GLN A 62 -1.71 7.33 30.10
CA GLN A 62 -0.79 7.46 31.23
C GLN A 62 0.67 7.57 30.78
N LEU A 63 1.06 6.83 29.75
CA LEU A 63 2.39 6.92 29.15
C LEU A 63 2.60 8.32 28.54
N LYS A 64 1.65 8.80 27.72
CA LYS A 64 1.70 10.14 27.12
C LYS A 64 1.83 11.22 28.20
N TYR A 65 0.98 11.17 29.21
CA TYR A 65 1.01 12.11 30.32
C TYR A 65 2.37 12.12 31.03
N THR A 66 2.91 10.95 31.35
CA THR A 66 4.21 10.84 32.04
C THR A 66 5.33 11.45 31.21
N LEU A 67 5.42 11.08 29.92
CA LEU A 67 6.46 11.58 29.02
C LEU A 67 6.32 13.07 28.67
N GLN A 68 5.12 13.64 28.81
CA GLN A 68 4.83 15.07 28.61
C GLN A 68 4.86 15.89 29.92
N SER A 69 5.02 15.24 31.08
CA SER A 69 5.05 15.90 32.38
C SER A 69 6.41 16.56 32.68
N GLY A 70 6.41 17.57 33.55
CA GLY A 70 7.46 18.59 33.72
C GLY A 70 8.92 18.13 33.55
N SER A 71 9.39 17.18 34.37
CA SER A 71 10.79 16.72 34.32
C SER A 71 11.12 15.97 33.02
N CYS A 72 10.24 15.08 32.58
CA CYS A 72 10.40 14.31 31.34
C CYS A 72 10.29 15.21 30.09
N LYS A 73 9.44 16.24 30.13
CA LYS A 73 9.29 17.22 29.04
C LYS A 73 10.56 18.06 28.88
N ALA A 74 11.16 18.51 29.98
CA ALA A 74 12.42 19.26 29.97
C ALA A 74 13.58 18.43 29.39
N GLN A 75 13.57 17.11 29.60
CA GLN A 75 14.53 16.16 29.00
C GLN A 75 14.21 15.79 27.54
N GLY A 76 13.10 16.29 26.99
CA GLY A 76 12.67 16.02 25.61
C GLY A 76 12.10 14.63 25.39
N LEU A 77 11.67 13.90 26.44
CA LEU A 77 11.18 12.54 26.32
C LEU A 77 9.83 12.41 25.58
N HIS A 78 9.11 13.53 25.40
CA HIS A 78 7.87 13.56 24.62
C HIS A 78 8.06 13.08 23.16
N ARG A 79 9.29 13.17 22.60
CA ARG A 79 9.61 12.67 21.25
C ARG A 79 9.41 11.15 21.13
N TYR A 80 9.61 10.41 22.22
CA TYR A 80 9.47 8.95 22.23
C TYR A 80 8.02 8.51 22.03
N ILE A 81 7.03 9.39 22.24
CA ILE A 81 5.64 9.09 21.88
C ILE A 81 5.53 8.86 20.37
N GLU A 82 6.19 9.70 19.57
CA GLU A 82 6.19 9.57 18.11
C GLU A 82 7.01 8.37 17.66
N GLU A 83 8.17 8.12 18.28
CA GLU A 83 8.97 6.94 18.00
C GLU A 83 8.21 5.64 18.29
N ILE A 84 7.47 5.59 19.40
CA ILE A 84 6.61 4.45 19.73
C ILE A 84 5.54 4.29 18.64
N VAL A 85 4.79 5.34 18.29
CA VAL A 85 3.77 5.26 17.23
C VAL A 85 4.37 4.74 15.93
N LEU A 86 5.50 5.32 15.48
CA LEU A 86 6.19 4.92 14.26
C LEU A 86 6.68 3.47 14.31
N SER A 87 7.15 2.98 15.45
CA SER A 87 7.59 1.59 15.58
C SER A 87 6.48 0.57 15.27
N PHE A 88 5.21 0.95 15.48
CA PHE A 88 4.04 0.12 15.21
C PHE A 88 3.34 0.44 13.89
N THR A 89 3.36 1.70 13.43
CA THR A 89 2.62 2.12 12.23
C THR A 89 3.45 2.17 10.96
N ASN A 90 4.78 2.32 11.07
CA ASN A 90 5.61 2.55 9.90
C ASN A 90 5.77 1.25 9.09
N PRO A 91 5.57 1.27 7.76
CA PRO A 91 5.72 0.08 6.93
C PRO A 91 7.16 -0.43 6.99
N ARG A 92 7.31 -1.75 7.15
CA ARG A 92 8.60 -2.43 7.06
C ARG A 92 8.86 -2.76 5.60
N LEU A 93 9.74 -2.00 4.96
CA LEU A 93 10.06 -2.14 3.55
C LEU A 93 11.09 -3.25 3.35
N ASP A 94 10.85 -4.13 2.37
CA ASP A 94 11.87 -5.04 1.87
C ASP A 94 12.84 -4.25 0.99
N MET A 95 14.02 -3.96 1.56
CA MET A 95 15.05 -3.16 0.91
C MET A 95 15.58 -3.81 -0.38
N MET A 96 15.65 -5.14 -0.46
CA MET A 96 16.23 -5.82 -1.62
C MET A 96 15.33 -5.67 -2.83
N ALA A 97 14.02 -5.81 -2.63
CA ALA A 97 13.01 -5.62 -3.67
C ALA A 97 13.04 -4.21 -4.29
N SER A 98 13.56 -3.20 -3.59
CA SER A 98 13.66 -1.82 -4.11
C SER A 98 15.04 -1.44 -4.63
N ARG A 99 16.10 -2.19 -4.29
CA ARG A 99 17.50 -1.82 -4.65
C ARG A 99 18.09 -2.66 -5.77
N GLN A 100 17.68 -3.91 -5.88
CA GLN A 100 18.30 -4.86 -6.79
C GLN A 100 17.51 -4.92 -8.11
N MET A 101 18.15 -4.57 -9.24
CA MET A 101 17.49 -4.51 -10.55
C MET A 101 17.07 -5.89 -11.08
N ASP A 102 17.76 -6.95 -10.67
CA ASP A 102 17.50 -8.35 -11.03
C ASP A 102 16.56 -9.07 -10.04
N TYR A 103 15.95 -8.34 -9.10
CA TYR A 103 14.98 -8.91 -8.16
C TYR A 103 13.68 -9.25 -8.88
N LEU A 104 13.30 -10.53 -8.87
CA LEU A 104 12.07 -11.00 -9.48
C LEU A 104 10.88 -10.79 -8.54
N LEU A 105 9.89 -10.02 -9.01
CA LEU A 105 8.61 -9.82 -8.33
C LEU A 105 7.52 -10.70 -8.94
N MET A 106 6.53 -11.05 -8.12
CA MET A 106 5.32 -11.72 -8.61
C MET A 106 4.58 -10.80 -9.57
N THR A 107 4.15 -11.33 -10.70
CA THR A 107 3.38 -10.57 -11.68
C THR A 107 1.97 -10.27 -11.15
N PRO A 108 1.34 -9.15 -11.57
CA PRO A 108 -0.07 -8.93 -11.32
C PRO A 108 -0.92 -10.11 -11.83
N PHE A 109 -2.03 -10.39 -11.14
CA PHE A 109 -2.98 -11.46 -11.45
C PHE A 109 -2.44 -12.90 -11.36
N CYS A 110 -1.22 -13.11 -10.86
CA CYS A 110 -0.75 -14.45 -10.52
C CYS A 110 -1.60 -15.09 -9.42
N VAL A 111 -1.62 -16.43 -9.37
CA VAL A 111 -2.27 -17.17 -8.29
C VAL A 111 -1.23 -17.45 -7.20
N HIS A 112 -1.50 -17.01 -5.97
CA HIS A 112 -0.62 -17.29 -4.85
C HIS A 112 -0.63 -18.81 -4.54
N PRO A 113 0.53 -19.48 -4.47
CA PRO A 113 0.61 -20.95 -4.44
C PRO A 113 -0.06 -21.57 -3.21
N ILE A 114 0.10 -20.94 -2.04
CA ILE A 114 -0.45 -21.47 -0.78
C ILE A 114 -1.95 -21.14 -0.61
N THR A 115 -2.34 -19.88 -0.82
CA THR A 115 -3.72 -19.43 -0.55
C THR A 115 -4.66 -19.67 -1.72
N ALA A 116 -4.13 -19.99 -2.91
CA ALA A 116 -4.84 -20.10 -4.18
C ALA A 116 -5.69 -18.86 -4.54
N ARG A 117 -5.40 -17.70 -3.93
CA ARG A 117 -6.04 -16.41 -4.24
C ARG A 117 -5.33 -15.73 -5.40
N VAL A 118 -6.09 -15.01 -6.21
CA VAL A 118 -5.54 -14.21 -7.30
C VAL A 118 -4.96 -12.91 -6.76
N CYS A 119 -3.75 -12.55 -7.17
CA CYS A 119 -3.10 -11.30 -6.82
C CYS A 119 -3.73 -10.13 -7.58
N VAL A 120 -4.64 -9.40 -6.95
CA VAL A 120 -5.41 -8.32 -7.56
C VAL A 120 -4.81 -6.94 -7.24
N PRO A 121 -4.97 -5.94 -8.15
CA PRO A 121 -4.66 -4.56 -7.84
C PRO A 121 -5.51 -4.04 -6.68
N ILE A 122 -4.94 -3.14 -5.88
CA ILE A 122 -5.60 -2.49 -4.75
C ILE A 122 -5.83 -1.03 -5.13
N ASP A 123 -7.05 -0.54 -4.90
CA ASP A 123 -7.36 0.87 -5.07
C ASP A 123 -6.73 1.69 -3.94
N PRO A 124 -5.80 2.62 -4.22
CA PRO A 124 -5.17 3.43 -3.19
C PRO A 124 -6.18 4.38 -2.50
N VAL A 125 -7.25 4.80 -3.19
CA VAL A 125 -8.25 5.73 -2.65
C VAL A 125 -9.16 5.02 -1.64
N HIS A 126 -9.54 3.78 -1.94
CA HIS A 126 -10.44 2.97 -1.10
C HIS A 126 -9.69 1.81 -0.40
N CYS A 127 -8.42 2.01 -0.06
CA CYS A 127 -7.56 0.94 0.46
C CYS A 127 -8.01 0.41 1.84
N ASP A 128 -8.66 1.23 2.66
CA ASP A 128 -9.23 0.83 3.96
C ASP A 128 -10.36 -0.21 3.82
N GLU A 129 -11.02 -0.29 2.66
CA GLU A 129 -12.13 -1.21 2.38
C GLU A 129 -11.66 -2.56 1.83
N PHE A 130 -10.37 -2.66 1.47
CA PHE A 130 -9.82 -3.87 0.88
C PHE A 130 -9.64 -4.99 1.92
N ASP A 131 -10.41 -6.07 1.78
CA ASP A 131 -10.23 -7.28 2.57
C ASP A 131 -9.53 -8.39 1.74
N PRO A 132 -8.27 -8.75 2.06
CA PRO A 132 -7.52 -9.80 1.35
C PRO A 132 -8.18 -11.18 1.44
N ARG A 133 -9.10 -11.40 2.38
CA ARG A 133 -9.80 -12.68 2.56
C ARG A 133 -10.89 -12.89 1.52
N THR A 134 -11.47 -11.80 1.02
CA THR A 134 -12.61 -11.78 0.07
C THR A 134 -12.19 -11.89 -1.40
N VAL A 135 -10.89 -11.71 -1.67
CA VAL A 135 -10.29 -11.85 -3.00
C VAL A 135 -10.58 -13.25 -3.58
N PRO A 136 -11.00 -13.35 -4.87
CA PRO A 136 -11.39 -14.61 -5.46
C PRO A 136 -10.25 -15.62 -5.48
N THR A 137 -10.59 -16.87 -5.22
CA THR A 137 -9.68 -18.01 -5.39
C THR A 137 -9.81 -18.60 -6.78
N LEU A 138 -8.75 -19.25 -7.27
CA LEU A 138 -8.77 -19.93 -8.56
C LEU A 138 -9.93 -20.93 -8.68
N ALA A 139 -10.17 -21.71 -7.61
CA ALA A 139 -11.29 -22.66 -7.57
C ALA A 139 -12.67 -21.99 -7.67
N LYS A 140 -12.83 -20.78 -7.11
CA LYS A 140 -14.07 -20.01 -7.23
C LYS A 140 -14.26 -19.53 -8.67
N LEU A 141 -13.23 -18.98 -9.30
CA LEU A 141 -13.30 -18.49 -10.68
C LEU A 141 -13.59 -19.63 -11.67
N LEU A 142 -12.93 -20.79 -11.52
CA LEU A 142 -13.21 -21.96 -12.34
C LEU A 142 -14.67 -22.44 -12.22
N ARG A 143 -15.27 -22.31 -11.03
CA ARG A 143 -16.69 -22.64 -10.85
C ARG A 143 -17.60 -21.62 -11.53
N GLU A 144 -17.29 -20.33 -11.39
CA GLU A 144 -18.04 -19.25 -12.04
C GLU A 144 -18.02 -19.40 -13.57
N LEU A 145 -16.89 -19.79 -14.16
CA LEU A 145 -16.77 -20.06 -15.59
C LEU A 145 -17.56 -21.31 -16.02
N LYS A 146 -17.40 -22.43 -15.32
CA LYS A 146 -18.09 -23.69 -15.66
C LYS A 146 -19.62 -23.61 -15.57
N LEU A 147 -20.14 -22.77 -14.68
CA LEU A 147 -21.59 -22.54 -14.58
C LEU A 147 -22.12 -21.77 -15.79
N ARG A 148 -21.27 -21.04 -16.51
CA ARG A 148 -21.63 -20.26 -17.71
C ARG A 148 -21.51 -21.06 -19.01
N ASP A 149 -20.55 -22.00 -19.09
CA ASP A 149 -20.39 -22.93 -20.24
C ASP A 149 -21.65 -23.78 -20.54
N MET A 150 -22.61 -23.82 -19.62
CA MET A 150 -23.88 -24.52 -19.80
C MET A 150 -24.89 -23.74 -20.65
N ASP A 151 -24.68 -22.43 -20.89
CA ASP A 151 -25.73 -21.55 -21.43
C ASP A 151 -25.41 -20.82 -22.75
N GLU A 152 -24.15 -20.65 -23.25
CA GLU A 152 -23.89 -19.99 -24.57
C GLU A 152 -22.41 -20.11 -25.08
N GLU A 153 -22.16 -19.79 -26.35
CA GLU A 153 -20.81 -19.74 -26.97
C GLU A 153 -19.89 -18.71 -26.28
N TRP A 154 -18.61 -19.06 -26.08
CA TRP A 154 -17.61 -18.21 -25.41
C TRP A 154 -17.46 -16.84 -26.08
N GLU A 155 -17.76 -15.76 -25.35
CA GLU A 155 -17.47 -14.39 -25.78
C GLU A 155 -16.30 -13.79 -24.98
N ASP A 156 -15.49 -12.95 -25.63
CA ASP A 156 -14.28 -12.33 -25.06
C ASP A 156 -14.57 -11.46 -23.79
N TYR A 157 -15.84 -11.11 -23.56
CA TYR A 157 -16.31 -10.36 -22.40
C TYR A 157 -16.63 -11.21 -21.17
N ASP A 158 -16.59 -12.55 -21.26
CA ASP A 158 -16.99 -13.45 -20.18
C ASP A 158 -16.17 -13.26 -18.90
N PHE A 159 -14.91 -12.86 -19.02
CA PHE A 159 -14.06 -12.59 -17.86
C PHE A 159 -14.55 -11.43 -16.98
N PHE A 160 -15.19 -10.40 -17.57
CA PHE A 160 -15.73 -9.26 -16.84
C PHE A 160 -16.97 -9.60 -16.02
N SER A 161 -17.63 -10.71 -16.32
CA SER A 161 -18.82 -11.17 -15.60
C SER A 161 -18.50 -11.94 -14.31
N THR A 162 -17.25 -12.39 -14.14
CA THR A 162 -16.80 -13.13 -12.95
C THR A 162 -16.56 -12.20 -11.76
N SER A 163 -16.39 -12.78 -10.58
CA SER A 163 -15.94 -12.03 -9.41
C SER A 163 -14.56 -11.38 -9.57
N HIS A 164 -13.80 -11.77 -10.61
CA HIS A 164 -12.53 -11.16 -11.00
C HIS A 164 -12.70 -9.89 -11.85
N GLY A 165 -13.80 -9.78 -12.60
CA GLY A 165 -14.00 -8.74 -13.62
C GLY A 165 -13.80 -7.32 -13.11
N LYS A 166 -14.30 -7.02 -11.90
CA LYS A 166 -14.13 -5.69 -11.27
C LYS A 166 -12.66 -5.26 -11.11
N TYR A 167 -11.75 -6.22 -10.84
CA TYR A 167 -10.33 -5.93 -10.68
C TYR A 167 -9.64 -5.68 -12.03
N LEU A 168 -10.07 -6.40 -13.07
CA LEU A 168 -9.61 -6.18 -14.44
C LEU A 168 -10.07 -4.80 -14.96
N SER A 169 -11.34 -4.47 -14.78
CA SER A 169 -11.89 -3.16 -15.15
C SER A 169 -11.13 -2.04 -14.46
N PHE A 170 -10.92 -2.16 -13.14
CA PHE A 170 -10.13 -1.19 -12.37
C PHE A 170 -8.69 -1.06 -12.90
N PHE A 171 -7.98 -2.17 -13.12
CA PHE A 171 -6.61 -2.11 -13.64
C PHE A 171 -6.53 -1.43 -15.01
N ARG A 172 -7.49 -1.73 -15.88
CA ARG A 172 -7.55 -1.14 -17.21
C ARG A 172 -7.80 0.37 -17.13
N SER A 173 -8.87 0.79 -16.47
CA SER A 173 -9.28 2.20 -16.44
C SER A 173 -8.38 3.08 -15.59
N SER A 174 -7.88 2.55 -14.46
CA SER A 174 -7.17 3.35 -13.46
C SER A 174 -5.65 3.31 -13.62
N PHE A 175 -5.10 2.32 -14.33
CA PHE A 175 -3.66 2.18 -14.52
C PHE A 175 -3.26 2.13 -16.00
N LEU A 176 -3.77 1.18 -16.78
CA LEU A 176 -3.31 0.96 -18.15
C LEU A 176 -3.66 2.12 -19.10
N GLU A 177 -4.91 2.60 -19.08
CA GLU A 177 -5.36 3.69 -19.95
C GLU A 177 -4.64 5.01 -19.65
N PRO A 178 -4.50 5.47 -18.38
CA PRO A 178 -3.69 6.64 -18.05
C PRO A 178 -2.21 6.48 -18.41
N LEU A 179 -1.63 5.30 -18.19
CA LEU A 179 -0.23 5.03 -18.54
C LEU A 179 -0.01 5.12 -20.05
N LEU A 180 -0.88 4.49 -20.84
CA LEU A 180 -0.81 4.55 -22.30
C LEU A 180 -0.92 6.00 -22.80
N LYS A 181 -1.87 6.76 -22.24
CA LYS A 181 -2.03 8.19 -22.56
C LYS A 181 -0.74 8.97 -22.24
N SER A 182 -0.18 8.79 -21.05
CA SER A 182 1.07 9.46 -20.64
C SER A 182 2.24 9.12 -21.57
N CYS A 183 2.38 7.85 -21.97
CA CYS A 183 3.44 7.43 -22.91
C CYS A 183 3.25 8.06 -24.29
N LYS A 184 2.01 8.14 -24.78
CA LYS A 184 1.71 8.80 -26.07
C LYS A 184 2.08 10.29 -26.01
N GLU A 185 1.66 11.00 -24.97
CA GLU A 185 1.97 12.42 -24.77
C GLU A 185 3.50 12.66 -24.66
N GLU A 186 4.23 11.80 -23.96
CA GLU A 186 5.70 11.90 -23.85
C GLU A 186 6.39 11.73 -25.21
N MET A 187 5.96 10.75 -26.00
CA MET A 187 6.49 10.52 -27.35
C MET A 187 6.18 11.69 -28.30
N GLU A 188 4.96 12.23 -28.27
CA GLU A 188 4.55 13.38 -29.08
C GLU A 188 5.33 14.65 -28.71
N ASN A 189 5.56 14.86 -27.41
CA ASN A 189 6.35 16.00 -26.92
C ASN A 189 7.83 15.88 -27.34
N ALA A 190 8.44 14.70 -27.20
CA ALA A 190 9.81 14.45 -27.63
C ALA A 190 9.98 14.67 -29.14
N PHE A 191 8.98 14.23 -29.93
CA PHE A 191 8.96 14.45 -31.37
C PHE A 191 8.81 15.94 -31.74
N THR A 192 7.90 16.66 -31.09
CA THR A 192 7.72 18.10 -31.31
C THR A 192 9.00 18.88 -31.00
N TYR A 193 9.69 18.51 -29.91
CA TYR A 193 11.00 19.07 -29.56
C TYR A 193 12.04 18.80 -30.66
N ALA A 194 12.12 17.56 -31.15
CA ALA A 194 13.03 17.19 -32.24
C ALA A 194 12.74 17.98 -33.53
N LEU A 195 11.47 18.16 -33.90
CA LEU A 195 11.08 18.98 -35.05
C LEU A 195 11.48 20.45 -34.90
N GLN A 196 11.37 21.01 -33.69
CA GLN A 196 11.82 22.38 -33.41
C GLN A 196 13.34 22.51 -33.55
N GLU A 197 14.12 21.55 -33.04
CA GLU A 197 15.58 21.55 -33.22
C GLU A 197 15.98 21.37 -34.69
N MET A 198 15.27 20.50 -35.42
CA MET A 198 15.49 20.31 -36.86
C MET A 198 15.10 21.54 -37.67
N SER A 199 14.03 22.27 -37.32
CA SER A 199 13.66 23.52 -38.00
C SER A 199 14.69 24.64 -37.74
N ASN A 200 15.45 24.54 -36.65
CA ASN A 200 16.55 25.44 -36.32
C ASN A 200 17.90 24.99 -36.94
N SER A 201 17.93 23.85 -37.64
CA SER A 201 19.11 23.18 -38.20
C SER A 201 18.83 22.67 -39.64
N GLN A 202 19.79 22.06 -40.34
CA GLN A 202 19.49 21.32 -41.58
C GLN A 202 19.16 19.85 -41.23
N PRO A 203 18.08 19.26 -41.76
CA PRO A 203 17.65 17.91 -41.37
C PRO A 203 18.64 16.83 -41.81
N THR A 204 18.94 15.89 -40.91
CA THR A 204 19.85 14.77 -41.16
C THR A 204 19.08 13.52 -41.65
N PRO A 205 19.76 12.54 -42.27
CA PRO A 205 19.11 11.32 -42.77
C PRO A 205 18.44 10.45 -41.69
N LEU A 206 18.90 10.52 -40.44
CA LEU A 206 18.26 9.82 -39.32
C LEU A 206 16.92 10.44 -38.95
N ASP A 207 16.79 11.76 -39.12
CA ASP A 207 15.56 12.46 -38.81
C ASP A 207 14.43 12.09 -39.78
N LEU A 208 14.77 11.88 -41.06
CA LEU A 208 13.84 11.39 -42.08
C LEU A 208 13.42 9.94 -41.83
N PHE A 209 14.29 9.12 -41.23
CA PHE A 209 13.96 7.74 -40.87
C PHE A 209 12.92 7.66 -39.74
N PHE A 210 13.05 8.48 -38.71
CA PHE A 210 12.06 8.57 -37.64
C PHE A 210 10.71 9.11 -38.13
N PHE A 211 10.72 10.09 -39.03
CA PHE A 211 9.51 10.61 -39.68
C PHE A 211 8.74 9.51 -40.43
N HIS A 212 9.47 8.63 -41.12
CA HIS A 212 8.87 7.54 -41.91
C HIS A 212 8.30 6.40 -41.04
N LEU A 213 8.93 6.13 -39.88
CA LEU A 213 8.46 5.10 -38.95
C LEU A 213 7.14 5.50 -38.25
N PHE A 214 6.96 6.79 -37.99
CA PHE A 214 5.75 7.33 -37.36
C PHE A 214 4.55 7.26 -38.30
N TRP A 215 4.70 7.70 -39.56
CA TRP A 215 3.66 7.58 -40.58
C TRP A 215 3.25 6.13 -40.85
N PHE A 216 4.22 5.20 -40.84
CA PHE A 216 3.94 3.78 -41.02
C PHE A 216 3.09 3.20 -39.86
N ARG A 217 3.18 3.78 -38.65
CA ARG A 217 2.43 3.34 -37.48
C ARG A 217 1.02 3.94 -37.43
N GLU A 218 0.84 5.21 -37.80
CA GLU A 218 -0.50 5.81 -37.91
C GLU A 218 -1.33 5.14 -39.01
N ASP A 219 -0.74 4.82 -40.17
CA ASP A 219 -1.42 4.09 -41.23
C ASP A 219 -1.84 2.67 -40.82
N TYR A 220 -1.16 2.08 -39.83
CA TYR A 220 -1.50 0.77 -39.28
C TYR A 220 -2.64 0.86 -38.26
N GLU A 221 -2.60 1.84 -37.35
CA GLU A 221 -3.69 2.07 -36.37
C GLU A 221 -4.98 2.61 -37.03
N ALA A 222 -4.91 3.27 -38.18
CA ALA A 222 -6.09 3.72 -38.94
C ALA A 222 -6.75 2.61 -39.79
N ARG A 223 -6.11 1.45 -39.96
CA ARG A 223 -6.61 0.32 -40.77
C ARG A 223 -7.08 -0.89 -39.94
N SER A 224 -6.98 -0.83 -38.61
CA SER A 224 -7.45 -1.83 -37.64
C SER A 224 -8.67 -1.33 -36.89
#